data_AF-A0A7V9FC21-F1
#
_entry.id   AF-A0A7V9FC21-F1
#
_cell.length_a   1.000
_cell.length_b   1.000
_cell.length_c   1.000
_cell.angle_alpha   90.00
_cell.angle_beta   90.00
_cell.angle_gamma   90.00
#
_symmetry.space_group_name_H-M   'P 1'
#
loop_
_entity.id
_entity.type
_entity.pdbx_description
1 polymer ?
#
loop_
_entity_poly.entity_id
_entity_poly.type
_entity_poly.pdbx_seq_one_letter_code
_entity_poly.pdbx_strand_id
1 'polypeptide(L)'
;GVQAAGLICGAGPLSNQVLIDIAGGMEGHADNVSAAVLGGVTVATPAGEGFIAEILTSSVPWLPVLFIPGAVAFTHTARAVLPLAIPMQDAIANISRSALLALALREQREDLLCEAMRDRLHQPYREQLFPHLAPVIEAALCAGALGGCLSGAGPTVLAFARLPEAEQVGGAMADAAHAHGVPGEFALVRMAERGCHVETRPSPPAPLPQGEGR
;
A
#
# COMPACT_ATOMS: atom_id res chain seq x y z
N GLY A 1 -9.59 -0.02 13.77
CA GLY A 1 -10.98 -0.04 14.28
C GLY A 1 -11.21 -1.21 15.20
N VAL A 2 -11.19 -2.44 14.67
CA VAL A 2 -11.50 -3.68 15.41
C VAL A 2 -10.71 -3.83 16.71
N GLN A 3 -9.38 -3.63 16.69
CA GLN A 3 -8.54 -3.71 17.89
C GLN A 3 -8.97 -2.74 18.99
N ALA A 4 -9.27 -1.49 18.63
CA ALA A 4 -9.72 -0.49 19.59
C ALA A 4 -11.07 -0.85 20.20
N ALA A 5 -12.01 -1.35 19.38
CA ALA A 5 -13.31 -1.83 19.87
C ALA A 5 -13.17 -3.00 20.84
N GLY A 6 -12.29 -3.98 20.55
CA GLY A 6 -12.00 -5.10 21.45
C GLY A 6 -11.52 -4.64 22.83
N LEU A 7 -10.61 -3.65 22.87
CA LEU A 7 -10.14 -3.05 24.12
C LEU A 7 -11.26 -2.33 24.88
N ILE A 8 -12.06 -1.49 24.20
CA ILE A 8 -13.15 -0.73 24.82
C ILE A 8 -14.22 -1.68 25.40
N CYS A 9 -14.51 -2.78 24.73
CA CYS A 9 -15.48 -3.78 25.18
C CYS A 9 -14.94 -4.75 26.25
N GLY A 10 -13.68 -4.59 26.69
CA GLY A 10 -13.09 -5.44 27.72
C GLY A 10 -12.65 -6.83 27.24
N ALA A 11 -12.58 -7.07 25.93
CA ALA A 11 -12.06 -8.32 25.36
C ALA A 11 -10.52 -8.42 25.47
N GLY A 12 -9.86 -7.31 25.81
CA GLY A 12 -8.39 -7.20 25.79
C GLY A 12 -7.84 -7.11 24.37
N PRO A 13 -6.50 -7.17 24.21
CA PRO A 13 -5.87 -7.18 22.89
C PRO A 13 -6.28 -8.41 22.09
N LEU A 14 -6.84 -8.21 20.90
CA LEU A 14 -7.19 -9.31 19.99
C LEU A 14 -5.93 -9.84 19.30
N SER A 15 -5.94 -11.12 18.94
CA SER A 15 -4.85 -11.72 18.17
C SER A 15 -4.86 -11.20 16.72
N ASN A 16 -3.69 -11.23 16.08
CA ASN A 16 -3.56 -10.80 14.68
C ASN A 16 -4.51 -11.56 13.75
N GLN A 17 -4.65 -12.88 13.94
CA GLN A 17 -5.56 -13.69 13.13
C GLN A 17 -7.02 -13.23 13.28
N VAL A 18 -7.49 -12.99 14.50
CA VAL A 18 -8.86 -12.49 14.74
C VAL A 18 -9.07 -11.10 14.11
N LEU A 19 -8.06 -10.22 14.19
CA LEU A 19 -8.13 -8.92 13.53
C LEU A 19 -8.24 -9.03 12.02
N ILE A 20 -7.44 -9.91 11.42
CA ILE A 20 -7.40 -10.16 9.98
C ILE A 20 -8.73 -10.75 9.51
N ASP A 21 -9.28 -11.74 10.21
CA ASP A 21 -10.54 -12.38 9.83
C ASP A 21 -11.72 -11.41 9.92
N ILE A 22 -11.84 -10.65 11.02
CA ILE A 22 -12.92 -9.69 11.18
C ILE A 22 -12.81 -8.55 10.16
N ALA A 23 -11.67 -7.87 10.10
CA ALA A 23 -11.54 -6.70 9.22
C ALA A 23 -11.49 -7.11 7.74
N GLY A 24 -10.87 -8.25 7.42
CA GLY A 24 -10.87 -8.79 6.06
C GLY A 24 -12.27 -9.20 5.60
N GLY A 25 -13.07 -9.78 6.51
CA GLY A 25 -14.48 -10.07 6.23
C GLY A 25 -15.32 -8.82 5.98
N MET A 26 -15.03 -7.71 6.66
CA MET A 26 -15.70 -6.41 6.44
C MET A 26 -15.34 -5.78 5.09
N GLU A 27 -14.08 -5.91 4.65
CA GLU A 27 -13.57 -5.34 3.39
C GLU A 27 -13.83 -6.25 2.17
N GLY A 28 -14.08 -7.54 2.41
CA GLY A 28 -14.19 -8.59 1.39
C GLY A 28 -12.85 -9.14 0.90
N HIS A 29 -11.73 -8.61 1.41
CA HIS A 29 -10.35 -9.03 1.11
C HIS A 29 -9.45 -8.68 2.30
N ALA A 30 -8.27 -9.28 2.35
CA ALA A 30 -7.35 -9.12 3.49
C ALA A 30 -6.02 -8.43 3.12
N ASP A 31 -5.83 -7.94 1.89
CA ASP A 31 -4.52 -7.45 1.42
C ASP A 31 -4.00 -6.24 2.21
N ASN A 32 -4.83 -5.22 2.39
CA ASN A 32 -4.52 -4.02 3.16
C ASN A 32 -4.61 -4.29 4.67
N VAL A 33 -5.56 -5.13 5.07
CA VAL A 33 -5.80 -5.48 6.47
C VAL A 33 -4.60 -6.22 7.04
N SER A 34 -4.06 -7.22 6.33
CA SER A 34 -2.90 -7.98 6.79
C SER A 34 -1.67 -7.09 6.91
N ALA A 35 -1.43 -6.20 5.95
CA ALA A 35 -0.32 -5.24 6.01
C ALA A 35 -0.48 -4.27 7.19
N ALA A 36 -1.70 -3.77 7.44
CA ALA A 36 -1.99 -2.88 8.56
C ALA A 36 -1.87 -3.57 9.92
N VAL A 37 -2.20 -4.87 10.01
CA VAL A 37 -2.15 -5.65 11.26
C VAL A 37 -0.73 -6.15 11.56
N LEU A 38 -0.06 -6.71 10.57
CA LEU A 38 1.24 -7.38 10.75
C LEU A 38 2.43 -6.43 10.57
N GLY A 39 2.30 -5.43 9.69
CA GLY A 39 3.45 -4.67 9.17
C GLY A 39 4.16 -5.41 8.04
N GLY A 40 5.11 -4.72 7.41
CA GLY A 40 5.87 -5.22 6.27
C GLY A 40 5.04 -5.35 5.00
N VAL A 41 5.57 -6.15 4.06
CA VAL A 41 4.83 -6.67 2.91
C VAL A 41 4.23 -8.01 3.31
N THR A 42 2.93 -8.17 3.10
CA THR A 42 2.20 -9.40 3.42
C THR A 42 1.63 -10.05 2.17
N VAL A 43 1.53 -11.38 2.19
CA VAL A 43 0.72 -12.15 1.23
C VAL A 43 -0.48 -12.69 1.97
N ALA A 44 -1.68 -12.43 1.46
CA ALA A 44 -2.92 -12.88 2.06
C ALA A 44 -3.81 -13.59 1.02
N THR A 45 -4.53 -14.62 1.45
CA THR A 45 -5.51 -15.34 0.63
C THR A 45 -6.72 -15.76 1.48
N PRO A 46 -7.94 -15.79 0.92
CA PRO A 46 -9.07 -16.45 1.56
C PRO A 46 -8.76 -17.93 1.85
N ALA A 47 -9.21 -18.42 3.00
CA ALA A 47 -9.08 -19.81 3.42
C ALA A 47 -10.24 -20.21 4.33
N GLY A 48 -11.14 -21.08 3.83
CA GLY A 48 -12.35 -21.44 4.56
C GLY A 48 -13.25 -20.22 4.82
N GLU A 49 -13.62 -20.00 6.08
CA GLU A 49 -14.42 -18.85 6.52
C GLU A 49 -13.58 -17.60 6.87
N GLY A 50 -12.25 -17.68 6.75
CA GLY A 50 -11.34 -16.59 7.10
C GLY A 50 -10.24 -16.39 6.07
N PHE A 51 -9.07 -15.94 6.54
CA PHE A 51 -7.91 -15.65 5.68
C PHE A 51 -6.63 -16.23 6.27
N ILE A 52 -5.73 -16.67 5.39
CA ILE A 52 -4.33 -16.92 5.74
C ILE A 52 -3.54 -15.71 5.26
N ALA A 53 -2.74 -15.12 6.15
CA ALA A 53 -1.84 -14.02 5.81
C ALA A 53 -0.49 -14.18 6.49
N GLU A 54 0.58 -13.96 5.73
CA GLU A 54 1.96 -14.12 6.19
C GLU A 54 2.82 -12.93 5.78
N ILE A 55 3.83 -12.62 6.60
CA ILE A 55 4.81 -11.57 6.30
C ILE A 55 5.79 -12.12 5.25
N LEU A 56 5.75 -11.55 4.05
CA LEU A 56 6.72 -11.81 3.00
C LEU A 56 8.06 -11.17 3.32
N THR A 57 8.09 -9.91 3.75
CA THR A 57 9.31 -9.25 4.21
C THR A 57 8.97 -8.05 5.08
N SER A 58 9.75 -7.81 6.13
CA SER A 58 9.59 -6.65 7.02
C SER A 58 10.43 -5.45 6.58
N SER A 59 11.37 -5.62 5.65
CA SER A 59 12.21 -4.53 5.14
C SER A 59 12.68 -4.78 3.71
N VAL A 60 12.94 -3.68 3.00
CA VAL A 60 13.60 -3.65 1.69
C VAL A 60 14.66 -2.54 1.71
N PRO A 61 15.74 -2.64 0.92
CA PRO A 61 16.81 -1.64 0.90
C PRO A 61 16.46 -0.37 0.08
N TRP A 62 15.23 -0.31 -0.45
CA TRP A 62 14.74 0.77 -1.30
C TRP A 62 13.66 1.58 -0.58
N LEU A 63 13.37 2.78 -1.09
CA LEU A 63 12.28 3.61 -0.62
C LEU A 63 11.06 3.51 -1.54
N PRO A 64 9.86 3.28 -0.99
CA PRO A 64 8.62 3.63 -1.68
C PRO A 64 8.51 5.15 -1.86
N VAL A 65 8.33 5.56 -3.10
CA VAL A 65 8.03 6.92 -3.56
C VAL A 65 6.57 6.92 -4.00
N LEU A 66 5.75 7.78 -3.39
CA LEU A 66 4.33 7.89 -3.70
C LEU A 66 4.09 9.19 -4.44
N PHE A 67 3.32 9.17 -5.52
CA PHE A 67 2.63 10.36 -6.02
C PHE A 67 1.17 10.32 -5.60
N ILE A 68 0.73 11.36 -4.90
CA ILE A 68 -0.58 11.49 -4.27
C ILE A 68 -1.32 12.66 -4.94
N PRO A 69 -2.28 12.38 -5.84
CA PRO A 69 -3.14 13.39 -6.45
C PRO A 69 -3.93 14.18 -5.40
N GLY A 70 -4.04 15.51 -5.57
CA GLY A 70 -4.66 16.39 -4.58
C GLY A 70 -6.19 16.28 -4.47
N ALA A 71 -6.87 15.79 -5.51
CA ALA A 71 -8.32 15.56 -5.47
C ALA A 71 -8.73 14.45 -6.43
N VAL A 72 -9.13 13.29 -5.90
CA VAL A 72 -9.89 12.28 -6.68
C VAL A 72 -10.80 11.48 -5.75
N ALA A 73 -12.07 11.34 -6.13
CA ALA A 73 -13.11 10.67 -5.35
C ALA A 73 -13.71 9.50 -6.13
N PHE A 74 -13.07 8.33 -6.23
CA PHE A 74 -13.63 7.21 -7.02
C PHE A 74 -13.22 5.79 -6.56
N THR A 75 -13.18 5.49 -5.26
CA THR A 75 -12.85 4.12 -4.80
C THR A 75 -13.85 3.06 -5.28
N HIS A 76 -15.14 3.39 -5.35
CA HIS A 76 -16.16 2.46 -5.85
C HIS A 76 -16.11 2.30 -7.39
N THR A 77 -15.92 3.39 -8.13
CA THR A 77 -15.85 3.37 -9.61
C THR A 77 -14.61 2.63 -10.11
N ALA A 78 -13.47 2.76 -9.42
CA ALA A 78 -12.22 2.10 -9.80
C ALA A 78 -12.24 0.58 -9.63
N ARG A 79 -13.11 0.04 -8.75
CA ARG A 79 -13.36 -1.41 -8.65
C ARG A 79 -14.35 -1.88 -9.71
N ALA A 80 -15.34 -1.06 -10.05
CA ALA A 80 -16.39 -1.40 -11.01
C ALA A 80 -15.93 -1.45 -12.48
N VAL A 81 -14.77 -0.86 -12.82
CA VAL A 81 -14.25 -0.83 -14.20
C VAL A 81 -13.62 -2.16 -14.64
N LEU A 82 -13.36 -3.09 -13.71
CA LEU A 82 -12.73 -4.36 -14.04
C LEU A 82 -13.72 -5.28 -14.78
N PRO A 83 -13.30 -5.96 -15.85
CA PRO A 83 -14.16 -6.85 -16.59
C PRO A 83 -14.48 -8.12 -15.80
N LEU A 84 -15.62 -8.76 -16.11
CA LEU A 84 -15.99 -10.05 -15.50
C LEU A 84 -15.11 -11.21 -15.97
N ALA A 85 -14.42 -11.06 -17.11
CA ALA A 85 -13.53 -12.06 -17.67
C ALA A 85 -12.29 -11.39 -18.27
N ILE A 86 -11.16 -12.09 -18.19
CA ILE A 86 -9.86 -11.64 -18.70
C ILE A 86 -9.31 -12.67 -19.70
N PRO A 87 -8.48 -12.26 -20.66
CA PRO A 87 -7.76 -13.20 -21.51
C PRO A 87 -6.85 -14.11 -20.68
N MET A 88 -6.78 -15.39 -21.05
CA MET A 88 -5.91 -16.37 -20.38
C MET A 88 -4.44 -15.92 -20.37
N GLN A 89 -3.97 -15.27 -21.43
CA GLN A 89 -2.59 -14.77 -21.51
C GLN A 89 -2.30 -13.69 -20.46
N ASP A 90 -3.27 -12.85 -20.13
CA ASP A 90 -3.12 -11.81 -19.11
C ASP A 90 -3.13 -12.42 -17.71
N ALA A 91 -3.98 -13.43 -17.48
CA ALA A 91 -3.96 -14.21 -16.24
C ALA A 91 -2.60 -14.89 -16.01
N ILE A 92 -2.07 -15.58 -17.02
CA ILE A 92 -0.75 -16.23 -16.96
C ILE A 92 0.35 -15.21 -16.67
N ALA A 93 0.34 -14.08 -17.38
CA ALA A 93 1.34 -13.03 -17.20
C ALA A 93 1.31 -12.46 -15.77
N ASN A 94 0.13 -12.15 -15.23
CA ASN A 94 0.03 -11.56 -13.90
C ASN A 94 0.34 -12.54 -12.78
N ILE A 95 -0.05 -13.80 -12.90
CA ILE A 95 0.30 -14.84 -11.92
C ILE A 95 1.82 -15.01 -11.88
N SER A 96 2.46 -15.11 -13.04
CA SER A 96 3.93 -15.22 -13.14
C SER A 96 4.64 -14.00 -12.53
N ARG A 97 4.16 -12.79 -12.83
CA ARG A 97 4.73 -11.55 -12.26
C ARG A 97 4.48 -11.39 -10.77
N SER A 98 3.34 -11.85 -10.26
CA SER A 98 3.05 -11.86 -8.82
C SER A 98 4.03 -12.77 -8.07
N ALA A 99 4.30 -13.96 -8.60
CA ALA A 99 5.32 -14.85 -8.05
C ALA A 99 6.74 -14.24 -8.15
N LEU A 100 7.05 -13.59 -9.28
CA LEU A 100 8.31 -12.89 -9.48
C LEU A 100 8.48 -11.71 -8.50
N LEU A 101 7.41 -10.96 -8.22
CA LEU A 101 7.42 -9.85 -7.27
C LEU A 101 7.64 -10.35 -5.85
N ALA A 102 6.97 -11.44 -5.47
CA ALA A 102 7.17 -12.06 -4.17
C ALA A 102 8.64 -12.49 -3.97
N LEU A 103 9.23 -13.13 -4.98
CA LEU A 103 10.64 -13.48 -5.01
C LEU A 103 11.54 -12.24 -4.95
N ALA A 104 11.25 -11.22 -5.77
CA ALA A 104 12.06 -10.02 -5.86
C ALA A 104 12.12 -9.24 -4.54
N LEU A 105 10.99 -9.14 -3.84
CA LEU A 105 10.91 -8.49 -2.53
C LEU A 105 11.60 -9.32 -1.45
N ARG A 106 11.38 -10.64 -1.42
CA ARG A 106 11.97 -11.53 -0.41
C ARG A 106 13.49 -11.61 -0.52
N GLU A 107 13.99 -11.74 -1.75
CA GLU A 107 15.42 -11.87 -2.06
C GLU A 107 16.09 -10.52 -2.34
N GLN A 108 15.34 -9.41 -2.21
CA GLN A 108 15.82 -8.04 -2.45
C GLN A 108 16.49 -7.86 -3.83
N ARG A 109 15.92 -8.49 -4.86
CA ARG A 109 16.39 -8.46 -6.26
C ARG A 109 15.80 -7.27 -7.01
N GLU A 110 16.49 -6.14 -6.92
CA GLU A 110 16.06 -4.87 -7.55
C GLU A 110 15.94 -4.96 -9.07
N ASP A 111 16.78 -5.78 -9.70
CA ASP A 111 16.82 -5.98 -11.15
C ASP A 111 15.54 -6.63 -11.70
N LEU A 112 14.73 -7.26 -10.83
CA LEU A 112 13.49 -7.92 -11.21
C LEU A 112 12.27 -7.02 -11.05
N LEU A 113 12.34 -5.94 -10.27
CA LEU A 113 11.18 -5.12 -9.90
C LEU A 113 10.47 -4.50 -11.10
N CYS A 114 11.21 -4.04 -12.10
CA CYS A 114 10.66 -3.36 -13.26
C CYS A 114 9.69 -4.24 -14.04
N GLU A 115 10.02 -5.53 -14.22
CA GLU A 115 9.11 -6.49 -14.87
C GLU A 115 8.06 -7.01 -13.89
N ALA A 116 8.43 -7.27 -12.64
CA ALA A 116 7.55 -7.86 -11.63
C ALA A 116 6.36 -6.97 -11.25
N MET A 117 6.52 -5.64 -11.30
CA MET A 117 5.48 -4.67 -10.96
C MET A 117 4.51 -4.37 -12.12
N ARG A 118 4.71 -4.96 -13.30
CA ARG A 118 3.80 -4.77 -14.43
C ARG A 118 2.49 -5.50 -14.21
N ASP A 119 1.39 -4.78 -14.36
CA ASP A 119 0.05 -5.32 -14.16
C ASP A 119 -0.77 -5.31 -15.45
N ARG A 120 -1.39 -6.45 -15.76
CA ARG A 120 -2.34 -6.61 -16.88
C ARG A 120 -3.79 -6.80 -16.42
N LEU A 121 -4.02 -6.95 -15.12
CA LEU A 121 -5.35 -7.27 -14.60
C LEU A 121 -6.10 -6.05 -14.06
N HIS A 122 -5.41 -5.00 -13.61
CA HIS A 122 -6.05 -3.82 -13.04
C HIS A 122 -5.67 -2.54 -13.76
N GLN A 123 -4.38 -2.27 -13.93
CA GLN A 123 -3.89 -1.00 -14.48
C GLN A 123 -4.47 -0.65 -15.86
N PRO A 124 -4.47 -1.54 -16.88
CA PRO A 124 -4.98 -1.17 -18.21
C PRO A 124 -6.45 -0.75 -18.20
N TYR A 125 -7.26 -1.33 -17.30
CA TYR A 125 -8.68 -0.99 -17.15
C TYR A 125 -8.89 0.30 -16.33
N ARG A 126 -7.96 0.62 -15.44
CA ARG A 126 -8.01 1.82 -14.58
C ARG A 126 -7.32 3.04 -15.19
N GLU A 127 -6.47 2.87 -16.19
CA GLU A 127 -5.82 3.98 -16.93
C GLU A 127 -6.84 4.98 -17.47
N GLN A 128 -8.02 4.50 -17.89
CA GLN A 128 -9.12 5.36 -18.36
C GLN A 128 -9.67 6.31 -17.27
N LEU A 129 -9.49 5.96 -16.00
CA LEU A 129 -9.91 6.76 -14.85
C LEU A 129 -8.81 7.71 -14.38
N PHE A 130 -7.55 7.40 -14.69
CA PHE A 130 -6.36 8.05 -14.16
C PHE A 130 -5.44 8.46 -15.31
N PRO A 131 -5.66 9.65 -15.93
CA PRO A 131 -4.88 10.09 -17.08
C PRO A 131 -3.38 10.26 -16.77
N HIS A 132 -3.03 10.42 -15.50
CA HIS A 132 -1.64 10.50 -15.04
C HIS A 132 -0.96 9.13 -14.85
N LEU A 133 -1.70 8.01 -14.79
CA LEU A 133 -1.14 6.72 -14.35
C LEU A 133 0.07 6.26 -15.18
N ALA A 134 -0.12 6.06 -16.49
CA ALA A 134 0.97 5.60 -17.35
C ALA A 134 2.11 6.64 -17.47
N PRO A 135 1.84 7.94 -17.70
CA PRO A 135 2.89 8.97 -17.74
C PRO A 135 3.74 9.06 -16.47
N VAL A 136 3.11 8.93 -15.30
CA VAL A 136 3.81 9.02 -14.01
C VAL A 136 4.70 7.80 -13.77
N ILE A 137 4.24 6.59 -14.12
CA ILE A 137 5.08 5.39 -14.03
C ILE A 137 6.26 5.49 -15.00
N GLU A 138 6.04 5.95 -16.24
CA GLU A 138 7.10 6.15 -17.22
C GLU A 138 8.15 7.17 -16.73
N ALA A 139 7.70 8.33 -16.24
CA ALA A 139 8.59 9.35 -15.71
C ALA A 139 9.41 8.86 -14.51
N ALA A 140 8.79 8.08 -13.61
CA ALA A 140 9.50 7.45 -12.50
C ALA A 140 10.63 6.53 -12.99
N LEU A 141 10.34 5.66 -13.96
CA LEU A 141 11.33 4.74 -14.53
C LEU A 141 12.47 5.48 -15.24
N CYS A 142 12.15 6.52 -16.03
CA CYS A 142 13.16 7.37 -16.67
C CYS A 142 14.04 8.12 -15.66
N ALA A 143 13.51 8.43 -14.48
CA ALA A 143 14.24 9.07 -13.38
C ALA A 143 15.03 8.09 -12.51
N GLY A 144 15.02 6.78 -12.80
CA GLY A 144 15.81 5.77 -12.09
C GLY A 144 15.02 4.92 -11.09
N ALA A 145 13.68 4.94 -11.14
CA ALA A 145 12.88 4.00 -10.35
C ALA A 145 13.16 2.55 -10.77
N LEU A 146 13.13 1.65 -9.79
CA LEU A 146 13.32 0.21 -9.95
C LEU A 146 12.08 -0.47 -10.52
N GLY A 147 10.90 0.13 -10.32
CA GLY A 147 9.60 -0.35 -10.75
C GLY A 147 8.52 0.58 -10.23
N GLY A 148 7.33 0.56 -10.85
CA GLY A 148 6.21 1.40 -10.44
C GLY A 148 4.86 0.79 -10.80
N CYS A 149 3.86 1.07 -9.98
CA CYS A 149 2.50 0.60 -10.17
C CYS A 149 1.47 1.53 -9.52
N LEU A 150 0.20 1.31 -9.85
CA LEU A 150 -0.93 1.90 -9.13
C LEU A 150 -0.96 1.38 -7.69
N SER A 151 -1.04 2.27 -6.71
CA SER A 151 -1.20 1.90 -5.30
C SER A 151 -2.66 1.53 -5.02
N GLY A 152 -2.91 0.25 -4.73
CA GLY A 152 -4.25 -0.27 -4.44
C GLY A 152 -5.24 -0.02 -5.57
N ALA A 153 -6.35 0.67 -5.26
CA ALA A 153 -7.36 1.06 -6.25
C ALA A 153 -7.02 2.35 -7.02
N GLY A 154 -5.93 3.05 -6.65
CA GLY A 154 -5.64 4.40 -7.09
C GLY A 154 -6.32 5.49 -6.25
N PRO A 155 -6.07 6.76 -6.57
CA PRO A 155 -5.34 7.25 -7.75
C PRO A 155 -3.81 7.38 -7.55
N THR A 156 -3.32 7.07 -6.34
CA THR A 156 -1.90 7.15 -5.98
C THR A 156 -1.05 6.21 -6.82
N VAL A 157 0.11 6.66 -7.27
CA VAL A 157 1.12 5.83 -7.93
C VAL A 157 2.26 5.58 -6.95
N LEU A 158 2.72 4.34 -6.87
CA LEU A 158 3.87 3.92 -6.08
C LEU A 158 5.01 3.55 -7.01
N ALA A 159 6.23 3.97 -6.68
CA ALA A 159 7.46 3.50 -7.28
C ALA A 159 8.45 3.08 -6.20
N PHE A 160 9.31 2.10 -6.49
CA PHE A 160 10.48 1.84 -5.65
C PHE A 160 11.70 2.55 -6.23
N ALA A 161 12.46 3.24 -5.39
CA ALA A 161 13.69 3.90 -5.78
C ALA A 161 14.78 3.65 -4.75
N ARG A 162 16.04 3.65 -5.19
CA ARG A 162 17.17 3.72 -4.26
C ARG A 162 17.20 5.11 -3.61
N LEU A 163 17.78 5.21 -2.41
CA LEU A 163 17.78 6.44 -1.62
C LEU A 163 18.33 7.67 -2.38
N PRO A 164 19.45 7.58 -3.15
CA PRO A 164 19.98 8.72 -3.91
C PRO A 164 19.02 9.25 -4.99
N GLU A 165 18.22 8.38 -5.59
CA GLU A 165 17.33 8.68 -6.72
C GLU A 165 15.90 9.04 -6.26
N ALA A 166 15.53 8.76 -5.00
CA ALA A 166 14.15 8.84 -4.52
C ALA A 166 13.50 10.22 -4.69
N GLU A 167 14.23 11.31 -4.39
CA GLU A 167 13.76 12.68 -4.57
C GLU A 167 13.56 13.02 -6.07
N GLN A 168 14.51 12.63 -6.92
CA GLN A 168 14.41 12.87 -8.36
C GLN A 168 13.23 12.10 -8.97
N VAL A 169 13.02 10.85 -8.55
CA VAL A 169 11.87 10.04 -8.96
C VAL A 169 10.57 10.71 -8.53
N GLY A 170 10.47 11.17 -7.28
CA GLY A 170 9.29 11.87 -6.78
C GLY A 170 8.96 13.15 -7.55
N GLY A 171 9.98 13.97 -7.82
CA GLY A 171 9.84 15.17 -8.65
C GLY A 171 9.36 14.86 -10.06
N ALA A 172 9.97 13.88 -10.73
CA ALA A 172 9.57 13.45 -12.07
C ALA A 172 8.12 12.93 -12.13
N MET A 173 7.69 12.19 -11.10
CA MET A 173 6.31 11.74 -10.96
C MET A 173 5.34 12.93 -10.85
N ALA A 174 5.64 13.91 -9.99
CA ALA A 174 4.80 15.09 -9.80
C ALA A 174 4.72 15.96 -11.06
N ASP A 175 5.85 16.19 -11.74
CA ASP A 175 5.92 16.97 -12.97
C ASP A 175 5.12 16.31 -14.11
N ALA A 176 5.26 14.98 -14.26
CA ALA A 176 4.52 14.23 -15.27
C ALA A 176 3.00 14.27 -15.02
N ALA A 177 2.57 14.15 -13.76
CA ALA A 177 1.17 14.27 -13.41
C ALA A 177 0.63 15.67 -13.68
N HIS A 178 1.39 16.71 -13.31
CA HIS A 178 1.04 18.10 -13.56
C HIS A 178 0.87 18.39 -15.06
N ALA A 179 1.78 17.88 -15.90
CA ALA A 179 1.68 17.99 -17.36
C ALA A 179 0.41 17.34 -17.94
N HIS A 180 -0.18 16.38 -17.23
CA HIS A 180 -1.45 15.73 -17.57
C HIS A 180 -2.66 16.29 -16.81
N GLY A 181 -2.52 17.48 -16.21
CA GLY A 181 -3.62 18.19 -15.55
C GLY A 181 -3.99 17.63 -14.17
N VAL A 182 -3.14 16.80 -13.56
CA VAL A 182 -3.38 16.21 -12.25
C VAL A 182 -2.40 16.78 -11.23
N PRO A 183 -2.76 17.85 -10.50
CA PRO A 183 -1.92 18.36 -9.43
C PRO A 183 -1.89 17.37 -8.26
N GLY A 184 -0.76 17.32 -7.56
CA GLY A 184 -0.57 16.47 -6.41
C GLY A 184 0.78 16.71 -5.77
N GLU A 185 1.06 15.95 -4.72
CA GLU A 185 2.35 15.95 -4.04
C GLU A 185 2.99 14.58 -4.14
N PHE A 186 4.29 14.49 -3.90
CA PHE A 186 4.95 13.21 -3.71
C PHE A 186 5.40 13.05 -2.25
N ALA A 187 5.51 11.80 -1.81
CA ALA A 187 5.98 11.46 -0.48
C ALA A 187 7.00 10.33 -0.55
N LEU A 188 8.11 10.50 0.16
CA LEU A 188 9.08 9.44 0.43
C LEU A 188 8.69 8.78 1.74
N VAL A 189 8.32 7.51 1.70
CA VAL A 189 7.85 6.79 2.89
C VAL A 189 8.79 5.64 3.22
N ARG A 190 8.73 5.17 4.47
CA ARG A 190 9.37 3.93 4.88
C ARG A 190 8.30 2.87 5.07
N MET A 191 8.66 1.63 4.77
CA MET A 191 7.82 0.50 5.10
C MET A 191 7.72 0.38 6.63
N ALA A 192 6.51 0.21 7.15
CA ALA A 192 6.29 0.02 8.57
C ALA A 192 6.71 -1.41 8.96
N GLU A 193 7.72 -1.56 9.81
CA GLU A 193 8.15 -2.89 10.31
C GLU A 193 7.15 -3.50 11.30
N ARG A 194 6.31 -2.67 11.91
CA ARG A 194 5.31 -3.05 12.90
C ARG A 194 3.93 -2.57 12.45
N GLY A 195 2.97 -3.49 12.40
CA GLY A 195 1.57 -3.17 12.15
C GLY A 195 0.84 -2.67 13.41
N CYS A 196 -0.47 -2.92 13.45
CA CYS A 196 -1.38 -2.53 14.52
C CYS A 196 -0.88 -3.02 15.89
N HIS A 197 -0.76 -2.10 16.83
CA HIS A 197 -0.34 -2.41 18.20
C HIS A 197 -0.99 -1.49 19.22
N VAL A 198 -1.02 -1.94 20.47
CA VAL A 198 -1.57 -1.19 21.60
C VAL A 198 -0.40 -0.55 22.34
N GLU A 199 -0.41 0.77 22.47
CA GLU A 199 0.52 1.51 23.31
C GLU A 199 -0.19 2.00 24.56
N THR A 200 0.33 1.67 25.72
CA THR A 200 -0.07 2.29 26.98
C THR A 200 0.75 3.56 27.16
N ARG A 201 0.14 4.73 26.92
CA ARG A 201 0.76 6.00 27.30
C ARG A 201 0.62 6.21 28.81
N PRO A 202 1.68 6.59 29.54
CA PRO A 202 1.53 7.00 30.92
C PRO A 202 0.54 8.16 31.02
N SER A 203 -0.25 8.20 32.08
CA SER A 203 -1.17 9.32 32.33
C SER A 203 -0.36 10.63 32.41
N PRO A 204 -0.86 11.73 31.82
CA PRO A 204 -0.22 13.02 32.05
C PRO A 204 -0.15 13.29 33.56
N PRO A 205 0.94 13.91 34.06
CA PRO A 205 1.08 14.17 35.48
C PRO A 205 -0.13 14.97 35.98
N ALA A 206 -0.61 14.63 37.19
CA ALA A 206 -1.71 15.36 37.82
C ALA A 206 -1.37 16.87 37.85
N PRO A 207 -2.32 17.76 37.54
CA PRO A 207 -2.08 19.19 37.61
C PRO A 207 -1.57 19.55 39.01
N LEU A 208 -0.51 20.36 39.07
CA LEU A 208 0.06 20.85 40.33
C LEU A 208 -1.07 21.48 41.16
N PRO A 209 -1.14 21.21 42.48
CA PRO A 209 -2.15 21.82 43.32
C PRO A 209 -2.04 23.34 43.16
N GLN A 210 -3.13 23.97 42.73
CA GLN A 210 -3.22 25.42 42.74
C GLN A 210 -3.07 25.84 44.20
N GLY A 211 -1.96 26.49 44.53
CA GLY A 211 -1.72 26.99 45.87
C GLY A 211 -2.90 27.87 46.28
N GLU A 212 -3.57 27.49 47.37
CA GLU A 212 -4.52 28.38 48.04
C GLU A 212 -3.76 29.64 48.44
N GLY A 213 -3.98 30.71 47.69
CA GLY A 213 -3.50 32.04 48.03
C GLY A 213 -4.04 32.41 49.40
N ARG A 214 -3.14 32.61 50.36
CA ARG A 214 -3.40 33.35 51.60
C ARG A 214 -3.15 34.82 51.39
#